data_AF-A0A7C4DYB3-F1
#
_entry.id   AF-A0A7C4DYB3-F1
#
_cell.length_a   1.000
_cell.length_b   1.000
_cell.length_c   1.000
_cell.angle_alpha   90.00
_cell.angle_beta   90.00
_cell.angle_gamma   90.00
#
_symmetry.space_group_name_H-M   'P 1'
#
loop_
_entity.id
_entity.type
_entity.pdbx_description
1 polymer ?
#
loop_
_entity_poly.entity_id
_entity_poly.type
_entity_poly.pdbx_seq_one_letter_code
_entity_poly.pdbx_strand_id
1 'polypeptide(L)'
;MEKRLVKELKEVVKALGDKSLKVETYTNPLAGRLEVYLKRSGQYVCSLNLKDDKVILWIQAPNQEKTVEEVAFKLKEKGFKTEIVK
;
A
#
# COMPACT_ATOMS: atom_id res chain seq x y z
N MET A 1 0.28 -12.77 -7.88
CA MET A 1 -0.59 -12.06 -6.91
C MET A 1 -0.11 -10.63 -6.67
N GLU A 2 1.19 -10.39 -6.46
CA GLU A 2 1.77 -9.05 -6.24
C GLU A 2 1.49 -8.05 -7.37
N LYS A 3 1.55 -8.48 -8.65
CA LYS A 3 1.19 -7.62 -9.80
C LYS A 3 -0.26 -7.11 -9.73
N ARG A 4 -1.20 -7.94 -9.23
CA ARG A 4 -2.61 -7.55 -9.03
C ARG A 4 -2.70 -6.50 -7.91
N LEU A 5 -2.02 -6.74 -6.78
CA LEU A 5 -1.97 -5.79 -5.67
C LEU A 5 -1.48 -4.40 -6.14
N VAL A 6 -0.37 -4.34 -6.88
CA VAL A 6 0.17 -3.06 -7.37
C VAL A 6 -0.81 -2.34 -8.30
N LYS A 7 -1.47 -3.09 -9.20
CA LYS A 7 -2.47 -2.52 -10.11
C LYS A 7 -3.65 -1.93 -9.32
N GLU A 8 -4.24 -2.71 -8.43
CA GLU A 8 -5.39 -2.28 -7.64
C GLU A 8 -5.02 -1.14 -6.68
N LEU A 9 -3.83 -1.17 -6.07
CA LEU A 9 -3.35 -0.09 -5.23
C LEU A 9 -3.20 1.23 -6.01
N LYS A 10 -2.72 1.18 -7.26
CA LYS A 10 -2.65 2.38 -8.13
C LYS A 10 -4.05 2.93 -8.44
N GLU A 11 -5.03 2.06 -8.66
CA GLU A 11 -6.42 2.48 -8.84
C GLU A 11 -7.01 3.09 -7.56
N VAL A 12 -6.76 2.48 -6.39
CA VAL A 12 -7.15 3.00 -5.08
C VAL A 12 -6.56 4.39 -4.86
N VAL A 13 -5.26 4.56 -5.06
CA VAL A 13 -4.58 5.86 -4.92
C VAL A 13 -5.16 6.90 -5.88
N LYS A 14 -5.45 6.52 -7.13
CA LYS A 14 -6.10 7.40 -8.10
C LYS A 14 -7.52 7.81 -7.64
N ALA A 15 -8.28 6.88 -7.08
CA ALA A 15 -9.65 7.11 -6.60
C ALA A 15 -9.72 8.00 -5.34
N LEU A 16 -8.65 8.06 -4.56
CA LEU A 16 -8.54 8.98 -3.41
C LEU A 16 -8.41 10.45 -3.83
N GLY A 17 -8.10 10.74 -5.10
CA GLY A 17 -8.01 12.10 -5.62
C GLY A 17 -6.80 12.92 -5.13
N ASP A 18 -5.97 12.36 -4.25
CA ASP A 18 -4.76 12.99 -3.74
C ASP A 18 -3.60 12.87 -4.74
N LYS A 19 -3.31 13.96 -5.45
CA LYS A 19 -2.23 14.04 -6.45
C LYS A 19 -0.82 13.90 -5.87
N SER A 20 -0.67 14.10 -4.55
CA SER A 20 0.62 13.96 -3.87
C SER A 20 0.93 12.51 -3.48
N LEU A 21 -0.08 11.64 -3.52
CA LEU A 21 0.02 10.23 -3.15
C LEU A 21 0.45 9.38 -4.36
N LYS A 22 1.49 8.57 -4.17
CA LYS A 22 2.09 7.73 -5.24
C LYS A 22 2.41 6.34 -4.74
N VAL A 23 2.25 5.37 -5.64
CA VAL A 23 2.68 3.98 -5.44
C VAL A 23 4.06 3.80 -6.05
N GLU A 24 5.01 3.39 -5.24
CA GLU A 24 6.36 3.02 -5.67
C GLU A 24 6.59 1.53 -5.38
N THR A 25 7.32 0.87 -6.26
CA THR A 25 7.62 -0.56 -6.15
C THR A 25 9.10 -0.78 -6.33
N TYR A 26 9.70 -1.55 -5.43
CA TYR A 26 11.10 -1.93 -5.50
C TYR A 26 11.20 -3.45 -5.47
N THR A 27 11.96 -4.02 -6.38
CA THR A 27 12.28 -5.45 -6.32
C THR A 27 13.55 -5.57 -5.49
N ASN A 28 13.49 -6.25 -4.34
CA ASN A 28 14.70 -6.56 -3.58
C ASN A 28 15.37 -7.79 -4.24
N PRO A 29 16.53 -7.64 -4.90
CA PRO A 29 17.16 -8.71 -5.65
C PRO A 29 17.67 -9.85 -4.76
N LEU A 30 17.94 -9.60 -3.48
CA LEU A 30 18.41 -10.62 -2.53
C LEU A 30 17.28 -11.44 -1.94
N ALA A 31 16.11 -10.82 -1.75
CA ALA A 31 14.95 -11.47 -1.14
C ALA A 31 13.95 -12.01 -2.18
N GLY A 32 14.13 -11.69 -3.47
CA GLY A 32 13.21 -12.11 -4.54
C GLY A 32 11.77 -11.60 -4.36
N ARG A 33 11.57 -10.56 -3.53
CA ARG A 33 10.25 -10.04 -3.15
C ARG A 33 10.00 -8.66 -3.72
N LEU A 34 8.74 -8.37 -4.04
CA LEU A 34 8.31 -7.03 -4.41
C LEU A 34 7.96 -6.24 -3.14
N GLU A 35 8.67 -5.15 -2.90
CA GLU A 35 8.33 -4.19 -1.86
C GLU A 35 7.50 -3.08 -2.47
N VAL A 36 6.34 -2.79 -1.87
CA VAL A 36 5.43 -1.75 -2.33
C VAL A 36 5.36 -0.67 -1.27
N TYR A 37 5.50 0.58 -1.70
CA TYR A 37 5.47 1.74 -0.81
C TYR A 37 4.42 2.73 -1.30
N LEU A 38 3.68 3.27 -0.34
CA LEU A 38 2.83 4.42 -0.54
C LEU A 38 3.59 5.64 -0.04
N LYS A 39 3.79 6.63 -0.91
CA LYS A 39 4.47 7.88 -0.56
C LYS A 39 3.56 9.08 -0.81
N ARG A 40 3.64 10.06 0.08
CA ARG A 40 2.96 11.37 -0.05
C ARG A 40 4.03 12.46 -0.09
N SER A 41 4.10 13.20 -1.19
CA SER A 41 5.11 14.27 -1.36
C SER A 41 6.56 13.80 -1.09
N GLY A 42 6.89 12.57 -1.47
CA GLY A 42 8.22 11.97 -1.25
C GLY A 42 8.44 11.34 0.14
N GLN A 43 7.53 11.51 1.09
CA GLN A 43 7.60 10.88 2.42
C GLN A 43 6.87 9.54 2.44
N TYR A 44 7.38 8.57 3.19
CA TYR A 44 6.73 7.26 3.37
C TYR A 44 5.45 7.41 4.20
N VAL A 45 4.34 6.93 3.64
CA VAL A 45 3.04 6.83 4.31
C VAL A 45 2.91 5.45 4.92
N CYS A 46 3.01 4.41 4.08
CA CYS A 46 3.05 3.03 4.52
C CYS A 46 3.86 2.16 3.56
N SER A 47 4.38 1.05 4.07
CA SER A 47 4.86 -0.05 3.24
C SER A 47 3.82 -1.16 3.22
N LEU A 48 3.67 -1.80 2.07
CA LEU A 48 2.74 -2.89 1.85
C LEU A 48 3.50 -4.16 1.50
N ASN A 49 3.11 -5.25 2.16
CA ASN A 49 3.62 -6.57 1.84
C ASN A 49 2.45 -7.56 1.72
N LEU A 50 2.60 -8.54 0.83
CA LEU A 50 1.63 -9.61 0.67
C LEU A 50 2.14 -10.85 1.39
N LYS A 51 1.43 -11.27 2.43
CA LYS A 51 1.77 -12.45 3.23
C LYS A 51 0.50 -13.24 3.51
N ASP A 52 0.53 -14.55 3.22
CA ASP A 52 -0.58 -15.47 3.52
C ASP A 52 -1.95 -14.97 3.03
N ASP A 53 -2.02 -14.54 1.76
CA ASP A 53 -3.21 -13.93 1.12
C ASP A 53 -3.75 -12.65 1.79
N LYS A 54 -2.94 -12.02 2.65
CA LYS A 54 -3.25 -10.77 3.32
C LYS A 54 -2.28 -9.67 2.91
N VAL A 55 -2.81 -8.47 2.70
CA VAL A 55 -2.03 -7.24 2.52
C VAL A 55 -1.75 -6.66 3.90
N ILE A 56 -0.49 -6.67 4.31
CA ILE A 56 -0.03 -6.04 5.54
C ILE A 56 0.39 -4.61 5.20
N LEU A 57 -0.21 -3.62 5.85
CA LEU A 57 0.11 -2.20 5.71
C LEU A 57 0.82 -1.72 6.97
N TRP A 58 2.12 -1.43 6.87
CA TRP A 58 2.91 -0.90 7.97
C TRP A 58 2.94 0.61 7.88
N ILE A 59 2.40 1.29 8.89
CA ILE A 59 2.40 2.75 8.96
C ILE A 59 3.84 3.23 9.15
N GLN A 60 4.29 4.16 8.30
CA GLN A 60 5.64 4.72 8.35
C GLN A 60 5.66 6.13 8.95
N ALA A 61 4.49 6.76 9.10
CA ALA A 61 4.36 8.08 9.71
C ALA A 61 3.03 8.21 10.49
N PRO A 62 3.06 8.60 11.78
CA PRO A 62 1.87 8.61 12.65
C PRO A 62 0.80 9.63 12.24
N ASN A 63 1.14 10.66 11.47
CA ASN A 63 0.15 11.60 10.93
C ASN A 63 -0.56 11.08 9.67
N GLN A 64 -0.30 9.84 9.22
CA GLN A 64 -0.87 9.27 8.01
C GLN A 64 -1.87 8.14 8.26
N GLU A 65 -2.20 7.81 9.52
CA GLU A 65 -3.07 6.67 9.86
C GLU A 65 -4.38 6.67 9.08
N LYS A 66 -5.07 7.82 9.03
CA LYS A 66 -6.34 7.96 8.29
C LYS A 66 -6.20 7.62 6.81
N THR A 67 -5.09 8.01 6.18
CA THR A 67 -4.81 7.67 4.78
C THR A 67 -4.63 6.16 4.61
N VAL A 68 -3.91 5.52 5.54
CA VAL A 68 -3.66 4.07 5.51
C VAL A 68 -4.95 3.29 5.75
N GLU A 69 -5.80 3.74 6.67
CA GLU A 69 -7.13 3.16 6.92
C GLU A 69 -8.03 3.24 5.68
N GLU A 70 -8.05 4.38 5.00
CA GLU A 70 -8.84 4.55 3.79
C GLU A 70 -8.34 3.67 2.63
N VAL A 71 -7.02 3.57 2.46
CA VAL A 71 -6.40 2.66 1.49
C VAL A 71 -6.76 1.21 1.81
N ALA A 72 -6.64 0.80 3.08
CA ALA A 72 -6.98 -0.55 3.51
C ALA A 72 -8.47 -0.86 3.28
N PHE A 73 -9.36 0.09 3.57
CA PHE A 73 -10.79 -0.02 3.31
C PHE A 73 -11.07 -0.27 1.81
N LYS A 74 -10.52 0.57 0.93
CA LYS A 74 -10.72 0.41 -0.52
C LYS A 74 -10.11 -0.89 -1.07
N LEU A 75 -8.99 -1.36 -0.52
CA LEU A 75 -8.43 -2.67 -0.88
C LEU A 75 -9.37 -3.82 -0.45
N LYS A 76 -10.05 -3.71 0.70
CA LYS A 76 -11.08 -4.69 1.09
C LYS A 76 -12.25 -4.70 0.10
N GLU A 77 -12.69 -3.55 -0.39
CA GLU A 77 -13.72 -3.47 -1.45
C GLU A 77 -13.29 -4.17 -2.75
N LYS A 78 -11.98 -4.22 -3.03
CA LYS A 78 -11.38 -4.96 -4.15
C LYS A 78 -11.16 -6.45 -3.87
N GLY A 79 -11.59 -6.95 -2.70
CA GLY A 79 -11.52 -8.35 -2.29
C GLY A 79 -10.21 -8.77 -1.61
N PHE A 80 -9.37 -7.81 -1.18
CA PHE A 80 -8.17 -8.14 -0.41
C PHE A 80 -8.47 -8.25 1.09
N LYS A 81 -7.91 -9.26 1.76
CA LYS A 81 -7.77 -9.23 3.22
C LYS A 81 -6.66 -8.22 3.56
N THR A 82 -6.88 -7.37 4.56
CA THR A 82 -5.88 -6.37 4.97
C THR A 82 -5.67 -6.37 6.48
N GLU A 83 -4.46 -6.02 6.90
CA GLU A 83 -4.09 -5.80 8.30
C GLU A 83 -3.19 -4.57 8.38
N ILE A 84 -3.49 -3.67 9.30
CA ILE A 84 -2.72 -2.45 9.53
C ILE A 84 -1.85 -2.70 10.76
N VAL A 85 -0.55 -2.44 10.61
CA VAL A 85 0.43 -2.50 11.69
C VAL A 85 0.95 -1.10 11.93
N LYS A 86 0.88 -0.66 13.19
CA LYS A 86 1.31 0.67 13.64
C LYS A 86 2.75 0.65 14.13
#